data_AF-A0A7D5R5V6-F1
#
_entry.id   AF-A0A7D5R5V6-F1
#
_cell.length_a   1.000
_cell.length_b   1.000
_cell.length_c   1.000
_cell.angle_alpha   90.00
_cell.angle_beta   90.00
_cell.angle_gamma   90.00
#
_symmetry.space_group_name_H-M   'P 1'
#
loop_
_entity.id
_entity.type
_entity.pdbx_description
1 polymer ?
#
loop_
_entity_poly.entity_id
_entity_poly.type
_entity_poly.pdbx_seq_one_letter_code
_entity_poly.pdbx_strand_id
1 'polypeptide(L)'
;MENSNRILQFLGIPFTALQSVILGLLLVSFPIGIYIVFESEIGGDINYEYPLTHLALFENTELYQVPFDVNIGDAFVVLWIFYSVLFTIAIFGPKHGFLKSLSPIISFGKFNTTSNYMIGTTKWFSILILISALINFIQEAFGIVTVPPLDDNDLIQFFYVSLAPLIEEFGFRLILIGIPLFALYSHKSSPKYFIKCLWTPSSLHIDNYKKAFLLIAFVGVFFGFAHIAFAESWSEGKFAQAAASGVVLGWVYLRYGFVSSLLIHWAMNYFVFSYANFISQLNYIPIQEAFSHSLMSSLEILLLISGAISVSILFVNRFYSKKESTLEV
;
A
#
# COMPACT_ATOMS: atom_id res chain seq x y z
N MET A 1 -13.15 18.01 31.96
CA MET A 1 -13.59 18.55 30.65
C MET A 1 -12.46 18.30 29.67
N GLU A 2 -12.64 17.41 28.69
CA GLU A 2 -11.58 17.16 27.70
C GLU A 2 -11.46 18.38 26.77
N ASN A 3 -10.26 18.97 26.70
CA ASN A 3 -9.98 20.10 25.82
C ASN A 3 -10.11 19.66 24.36
N SER A 4 -11.12 20.17 23.66
CA SER A 4 -11.26 19.99 22.20
C SER A 4 -10.31 20.95 21.48
N ASN A 5 -9.48 20.41 20.58
CA ASN A 5 -8.70 21.23 19.66
C ASN A 5 -9.55 21.55 18.42
N ARG A 6 -10.16 22.74 18.41
CA ARG A 6 -11.11 23.17 17.37
C ARG A 6 -10.54 23.10 15.94
N ILE A 7 -9.25 23.35 15.74
CA ILE A 7 -8.61 23.29 14.42
C ILE A 7 -8.46 21.83 13.97
N LEU A 8 -7.98 20.95 14.86
CA LEU A 8 -7.90 19.52 14.58
C LEU A 8 -9.28 18.90 14.37
N GLN A 9 -10.29 19.35 15.09
CA GLN A 9 -11.68 18.93 14.89
C GLN A 9 -12.21 19.38 13.52
N PHE A 10 -11.97 20.63 13.13
CA PHE A 10 -12.35 21.17 11.83
C PHE A 10 -11.72 20.39 10.67
N LEU A 11 -10.42 20.07 10.74
CA LEU A 11 -9.74 19.22 9.76
C LEU A 11 -10.16 17.74 9.84
N GLY A 12 -10.58 17.30 11.03
CA GLY A 12 -10.99 15.93 11.30
C GLY A 12 -12.24 15.50 10.53
N ILE A 13 -13.23 16.38 10.41
CA ILE A 13 -14.47 16.09 9.68
C ILE A 13 -14.20 15.71 8.20
N PRO A 14 -13.60 16.58 7.36
CA PRO A 14 -13.32 16.24 5.96
C PRO A 14 -12.34 15.07 5.83
N PHE A 15 -11.38 14.94 6.75
CA PHE A 15 -10.50 13.76 6.81
C PHE A 15 -11.31 12.48 6.97
N THR A 16 -12.15 12.37 8.00
CA THR A 16 -12.93 11.15 8.25
C THR A 16 -13.89 10.80 7.12
N ALA A 17 -14.48 11.81 6.45
CA ALA A 17 -15.29 11.62 5.26
C ALA A 17 -14.46 11.01 4.11
N LEU A 18 -13.31 11.59 3.80
CA LEU A 18 -12.41 11.09 2.75
C LEU A 18 -11.90 9.67 3.06
N GLN A 19 -11.51 9.39 4.30
CA GLN A 19 -11.10 8.02 4.68
C GLN A 19 -12.24 7.01 4.47
N SER A 20 -13.49 7.40 4.75
CA SER A 20 -14.66 6.54 4.55
C SER A 20 -14.96 6.29 3.08
N VAL A 21 -14.83 7.32 2.24
CA VAL A 21 -14.97 7.18 0.78
C VAL A 21 -13.89 6.27 0.21
N ILE A 22 -12.63 6.47 0.60
CA ILE A 22 -11.51 5.63 0.16
C ILE A 22 -11.70 4.19 0.61
N LEU A 23 -12.17 3.96 1.85
CA LEU A 23 -12.53 2.61 2.31
C LEU A 23 -13.58 1.95 1.38
N GLY A 24 -14.62 2.70 1.01
CA GLY A 24 -15.65 2.21 0.08
C GLY A 24 -15.07 1.84 -1.28
N LEU A 25 -14.21 2.69 -1.84
CA LEU A 25 -13.53 2.43 -3.12
C LEU A 25 -12.61 1.21 -3.05
N LEU A 26 -11.83 1.07 -1.98
CA LEU A 26 -10.99 -0.12 -1.75
C LEU A 26 -11.85 -1.39 -1.66
N LEU A 27 -12.99 -1.33 -0.96
CA LEU A 27 -13.91 -2.47 -0.85
C LEU A 27 -14.49 -2.85 -2.22
N VAL A 28 -14.88 -1.87 -3.04
CA VAL A 28 -15.43 -2.09 -4.39
C VAL A 28 -14.38 -2.65 -5.36
N SER A 29 -13.09 -2.40 -5.14
CA SER A 29 -12.05 -2.98 -6.01
C SER A 29 -11.99 -4.51 -5.97
N PHE A 30 -12.39 -5.16 -4.87
CA PHE A 30 -12.40 -6.62 -4.76
C PHE A 30 -13.32 -7.31 -5.76
N PRO A 31 -14.63 -6.99 -5.85
CA PRO A 31 -15.50 -7.56 -6.87
C PRO A 31 -15.13 -7.11 -8.29
N ILE A 32 -14.57 -5.91 -8.46
CA ILE A 32 -14.06 -5.47 -9.77
C ILE A 32 -12.96 -6.41 -10.26
N GLY A 33 -11.97 -6.75 -9.42
CA GLY A 33 -10.90 -7.66 -9.85
C GLY A 33 -11.38 -9.07 -10.17
N ILE A 34 -12.41 -9.58 -9.49
CA ILE A 34 -13.06 -10.86 -9.86
C ILE A 34 -13.71 -10.75 -11.24
N TYR A 35 -14.48 -9.70 -11.47
CA TYR A 35 -15.10 -9.44 -12.77
C TYR A 35 -14.05 -9.38 -13.89
N ILE A 36 -12.96 -8.65 -13.67
CA ILE A 36 -11.88 -8.52 -14.66
C ILE A 36 -11.28 -9.89 -15.01
N VAL A 37 -10.94 -10.72 -14.02
CA VAL A 37 -10.24 -11.99 -14.29
C VAL A 37 -11.15 -13.04 -14.92
N PHE A 38 -12.42 -13.11 -14.52
CA PHE A 38 -13.30 -14.22 -14.88
C PHE A 38 -14.37 -13.89 -15.92
N GLU A 39 -14.77 -12.62 -16.04
CA GLU A 39 -15.92 -12.20 -16.85
C GLU A 39 -15.54 -11.21 -17.95
N SER A 40 -14.30 -10.73 -18.00
CA SER A 40 -13.82 -9.80 -19.02
C SER A 40 -12.83 -10.47 -20.00
N GLU A 41 -12.56 -9.80 -21.12
CA GLU A 41 -11.62 -10.25 -22.14
C GLU A 41 -10.22 -9.63 -21.93
N ILE A 42 -9.84 -9.33 -20.68
CA ILE A 42 -8.57 -8.66 -20.35
C ILE A 42 -7.34 -9.34 -20.96
N GLY A 43 -7.32 -10.67 -21.05
CA GLY A 43 -6.18 -11.40 -21.61
C GLY A 43 -6.31 -11.72 -23.10
N GLY A 44 -7.38 -11.31 -23.79
CA GLY A 44 -7.63 -11.65 -25.19
C GLY A 44 -7.63 -13.17 -25.41
N ASP A 45 -6.61 -13.68 -26.10
CA ASP A 45 -6.42 -15.13 -26.35
C ASP A 45 -6.07 -15.93 -25.08
N ILE A 46 -5.58 -15.27 -24.03
CA ILE A 46 -5.25 -15.86 -22.73
C ILE A 46 -6.40 -15.58 -21.75
N ASN A 47 -6.82 -16.59 -20.99
CA ASN A 47 -7.87 -16.45 -19.97
C ASN A 47 -7.43 -17.02 -18.61
N TYR A 48 -8.34 -17.05 -17.64
CA TYR A 48 -8.07 -17.53 -16.29
C TYR A 48 -7.65 -19.02 -16.20
N GLU A 49 -7.86 -19.80 -17.26
CA GLU A 49 -7.46 -21.22 -17.36
C GLU A 49 -5.99 -21.38 -17.78
N TYR A 50 -5.29 -20.28 -18.07
CA TYR A 50 -3.88 -20.33 -18.43
C TYR A 50 -3.05 -21.03 -17.34
N PRO A 51 -2.21 -22.01 -17.69
CA PRO A 51 -1.42 -22.75 -16.71
C PRO A 51 -0.47 -21.84 -15.92
N LEU A 52 -0.52 -21.93 -14.60
CA LEU A 52 0.32 -21.11 -13.73
C LEU A 52 1.82 -21.34 -13.99
N THR A 53 2.19 -22.58 -14.30
CA THR A 53 3.58 -23.01 -14.56
C THR A 53 4.17 -22.40 -15.83
N HIS A 54 3.35 -21.84 -16.72
CA HIS A 54 3.82 -21.21 -17.96
C HIS A 54 4.16 -19.72 -17.79
N LEU A 55 3.93 -19.15 -16.61
CA LEU A 55 4.37 -17.80 -16.27
C LEU A 55 5.89 -17.69 -16.26
N ALA A 56 6.43 -16.52 -16.64
CA ALA A 56 7.87 -16.21 -16.63
C ALA A 56 8.57 -16.54 -15.29
N LEU A 57 7.84 -16.45 -14.16
CA LEU A 57 8.32 -16.86 -12.84
C LEU A 57 8.84 -18.32 -12.79
N PHE A 58 8.29 -19.20 -13.63
CA PHE A 58 8.59 -20.62 -13.65
C PHE A 58 9.43 -21.06 -14.84
N GLU A 59 9.66 -20.22 -15.85
CA GLU A 59 10.28 -20.56 -17.14
C GLU A 59 11.60 -21.36 -17.02
N ASN A 60 12.41 -21.05 -16.00
CA ASN A 60 13.70 -21.69 -15.73
C ASN A 60 13.67 -22.71 -14.58
N THR A 61 12.50 -23.18 -14.19
CA THR A 61 12.31 -24.12 -13.09
C THR A 61 11.87 -25.48 -13.61
N GLU A 62 12.19 -26.55 -12.88
CA GLU A 62 11.71 -27.90 -13.20
C GLU A 62 10.17 -27.98 -13.22
N LEU A 63 9.48 -27.03 -12.59
CA LEU A 63 8.02 -26.96 -12.51
C LEU A 63 7.36 -26.53 -13.82
N TYR A 64 8.07 -25.84 -14.73
CA TYR A 64 7.53 -25.39 -16.02
C TYR A 64 7.02 -26.56 -16.88
N GLN A 65 7.70 -27.70 -16.80
CA GLN A 65 7.42 -28.90 -17.59
C GLN A 65 6.48 -29.87 -16.86
N VAL A 66 6.08 -29.57 -15.62
CA VAL A 66 5.20 -30.44 -14.83
C VAL A 66 3.74 -30.06 -15.09
N PRO A 67 2.89 -31.02 -15.49
CA PRO A 67 1.46 -30.76 -15.69
C PRO A 67 0.77 -30.67 -14.32
N PHE A 68 0.86 -29.50 -13.69
CA PHE A 68 0.00 -29.15 -12.57
C PHE A 68 -1.32 -28.60 -13.11
N ASP A 69 -2.44 -29.13 -12.62
CA ASP A 69 -3.79 -28.61 -12.90
C ASP A 69 -4.07 -27.34 -12.06
N VAL A 70 -3.15 -26.38 -12.05
CA VAL A 70 -3.30 -25.10 -11.34
C VAL A 70 -3.17 -23.96 -12.33
N ASN A 71 -4.20 -23.13 -12.37
CA ASN A 71 -4.36 -22.09 -13.36
C ASN A 71 -4.09 -20.72 -12.73
N ILE A 72 -3.91 -19.68 -13.55
CA ILE A 72 -3.80 -18.30 -13.06
C ILE A 72 -5.04 -17.92 -12.23
N GLY A 73 -6.24 -18.34 -12.66
CA GLY A 73 -7.49 -18.10 -11.94
C GLY A 73 -7.49 -18.66 -10.52
N ASP A 74 -7.00 -19.89 -10.33
CA ASP A 74 -6.92 -20.54 -9.01
C ASP A 74 -5.98 -19.77 -8.07
N ALA A 75 -4.79 -19.45 -8.58
CA ALA A 75 -3.79 -18.68 -7.83
C ALA A 75 -4.33 -17.28 -7.48
N PHE A 76 -5.04 -16.64 -8.41
CA PHE A 76 -5.67 -15.34 -8.19
C PHE A 76 -6.74 -15.40 -7.10
N VAL A 77 -7.59 -16.43 -7.08
CA VAL A 77 -8.62 -16.60 -6.03
C VAL A 77 -7.99 -16.77 -4.66
N VAL A 78 -6.91 -17.57 -4.54
CA VAL A 78 -6.18 -17.74 -3.27
C VAL A 78 -5.64 -16.39 -2.79
N LEU A 79 -5.03 -15.62 -3.68
CA LEU A 79 -4.50 -14.30 -3.38
C LEU A 79 -5.60 -13.30 -3.00
N TRP A 80 -6.72 -13.33 -3.71
CA TRP A 80 -7.89 -12.50 -3.44
C TRP A 80 -8.49 -12.79 -2.06
N ILE A 81 -8.63 -14.07 -1.70
CA ILE A 81 -9.11 -14.50 -0.38
C ILE A 81 -8.15 -14.01 0.70
N PHE A 82 -6.84 -14.17 0.48
CA PHE A 82 -5.82 -13.70 1.41
C PHE A 82 -5.93 -12.20 1.68
N TYR A 83 -6.01 -11.36 0.65
CA TYR A 83 -6.19 -9.92 0.82
C TYR A 83 -7.54 -9.55 1.44
N SER A 84 -8.61 -10.27 1.10
CA SER A 84 -9.95 -10.05 1.70
C SER A 84 -9.96 -10.31 3.20
N VAL A 85 -9.25 -11.36 3.65
CA VAL A 85 -9.08 -11.67 5.08
C VAL A 85 -8.29 -10.56 5.77
N LEU A 86 -7.16 -10.11 5.19
CA LEU A 86 -6.36 -9.02 5.77
C LEU A 86 -7.12 -7.69 5.79
N PHE A 87 -7.88 -7.39 4.75
CA PHE A 87 -8.73 -6.21 4.66
C PHE A 87 -9.79 -6.20 5.76
N THR A 88 -10.42 -7.36 6.00
CA THR A 88 -11.38 -7.56 7.10
C THR A 88 -10.71 -7.35 8.46
N ILE A 89 -9.53 -7.94 8.69
CA ILE A 89 -8.73 -7.71 9.91
C ILE A 89 -8.43 -6.22 10.08
N ALA A 90 -8.11 -5.51 8.99
CA ALA A 90 -7.79 -4.10 9.03
C ALA A 90 -8.97 -3.21 9.40
N ILE A 91 -10.18 -3.56 8.97
CA ILE A 91 -11.42 -2.85 9.35
C ILE A 91 -11.70 -3.00 10.84
N PHE A 92 -11.51 -4.18 11.43
CA PHE A 92 -11.91 -4.44 12.82
C PHE A 92 -10.88 -4.06 13.88
N GLY A 93 -9.60 -3.97 13.54
CA GLY A 93 -8.52 -3.86 14.53
C GLY A 93 -7.38 -2.92 14.14
N PRO A 94 -6.36 -2.76 15.00
CA PRO A 94 -6.01 -3.68 16.10
C PRO A 94 -6.65 -3.41 17.45
N LYS A 95 -7.15 -2.19 17.73
CA LYS A 95 -7.77 -1.85 19.04
C LYS A 95 -9.26 -1.67 18.93
N HIS A 96 -9.70 -0.94 17.91
CA HIS A 96 -11.10 -0.62 17.66
C HIS A 96 -11.39 -0.75 16.16
N GLY A 97 -12.65 -1.03 15.84
CA GLY A 97 -13.12 -0.99 14.46
C GLY A 97 -12.99 0.41 13.84
N PHE A 98 -13.01 0.45 12.52
CA PHE A 98 -12.82 1.66 11.72
C PHE A 98 -13.74 2.80 12.15
N LEU A 99 -15.07 2.59 12.14
CA LEU A 99 -16.07 3.60 12.51
C LEU A 99 -15.87 4.14 13.94
N LYS A 100 -15.59 3.24 14.90
CA LYS A 100 -15.35 3.62 16.29
C LYS A 100 -14.07 4.45 16.44
N SER A 101 -13.07 4.22 15.58
CA SER A 101 -11.82 4.99 15.58
C SER A 101 -11.96 6.37 14.94
N LEU A 102 -13.00 6.61 14.13
CA LEU A 102 -13.31 7.94 13.58
C LEU A 102 -14.00 8.86 14.60
N SER A 103 -14.79 8.31 15.52
CA SER A 103 -15.58 9.10 16.48
C SER A 103 -14.74 10.10 17.30
N PRO A 104 -13.60 9.73 17.91
CA PRO A 104 -12.77 10.69 18.66
C PRO A 104 -12.19 11.83 17.80
N ILE A 105 -11.97 11.57 16.50
CA ILE A 105 -11.48 12.57 15.55
C ILE A 105 -12.57 13.62 15.30
N ILE A 106 -13.79 13.16 15.04
CA ILE A 106 -14.95 14.04 14.76
C ILE A 106 -15.38 14.81 16.00
N SER A 107 -15.45 14.14 17.16
CA SER A 107 -15.99 14.72 18.38
C SER A 107 -15.00 15.62 19.12
N PHE A 108 -13.69 15.30 19.06
CA PHE A 108 -12.69 15.94 19.91
C PHE A 108 -11.40 16.36 19.19
N GLY A 109 -11.26 16.09 17.88
CA GLY A 109 -10.02 16.36 17.14
C GLY A 109 -8.85 15.46 17.58
N LYS A 110 -9.13 14.30 18.19
CA LYS A 110 -8.09 13.39 18.72
C LYS A 110 -7.67 12.36 17.67
N PHE A 111 -6.53 12.59 17.04
CA PHE A 111 -5.98 11.71 16.01
C PHE A 111 -5.10 10.60 16.61
N ASN A 112 -5.71 9.45 16.92
CA ASN A 112 -4.97 8.22 17.20
C ASN A 112 -5.05 7.26 16.02
N THR A 113 -4.24 7.51 14.98
CA THR A 113 -4.29 6.69 13.76
C THR A 113 -3.73 5.27 13.94
N THR A 114 -3.17 4.94 15.11
CA THR A 114 -2.69 3.59 15.43
C THR A 114 -3.74 2.71 16.09
N SER A 115 -4.95 3.24 16.35
CA SER A 115 -6.05 2.46 16.93
C SER A 115 -6.65 1.45 15.96
N ASN A 116 -6.54 1.72 14.66
CA ASN A 116 -7.11 0.91 13.59
C ASN A 116 -6.16 0.88 12.38
N TYR A 117 -5.94 -0.32 11.82
CA TYR A 117 -5.05 -0.52 10.67
C TYR A 117 -5.57 0.21 9.44
N MET A 118 -6.88 0.16 9.18
CA MET A 118 -7.48 0.74 7.99
C MET A 118 -7.39 2.27 7.96
N ILE A 119 -7.47 2.95 9.10
CA ILE A 119 -7.16 4.41 9.19
C ILE A 119 -5.70 4.67 8.84
N GLY A 120 -4.78 3.81 9.31
CA GLY A 120 -3.38 3.88 8.91
C GLY A 120 -3.20 3.69 7.41
N THR A 121 -3.79 2.64 6.85
CA THR A 121 -3.75 2.28 5.43
C THR A 121 -4.27 3.41 4.54
N THR A 122 -5.52 3.83 4.72
CA THR A 122 -6.16 4.86 3.87
C THR A 122 -5.43 6.21 3.92
N LYS A 123 -4.96 6.61 5.11
CA LYS A 123 -4.19 7.84 5.31
C LYS A 123 -2.86 7.81 4.56
N TRP A 124 -2.06 6.77 4.81
CA TRP A 124 -0.72 6.68 4.25
C TRP A 124 -0.72 6.31 2.77
N PHE A 125 -1.72 5.56 2.30
CA PHE A 125 -1.97 5.36 0.88
C PHE A 125 -2.18 6.70 0.17
N SER A 126 -3.05 7.57 0.70
CA SER A 126 -3.29 8.90 0.13
C SER A 126 -2.02 9.79 0.16
N ILE A 127 -1.25 9.76 1.26
CA ILE A 127 0.03 10.47 1.36
C ILE A 127 1.02 9.94 0.31
N LEU A 128 1.06 8.63 0.09
CA LEU A 128 1.98 8.01 -0.85
C LEU A 128 1.65 8.39 -2.30
N ILE A 129 0.37 8.41 -2.67
CA ILE A 129 -0.10 8.91 -3.97
C ILE A 129 0.30 10.38 -4.16
N LEU A 130 0.12 11.23 -3.13
CA LEU A 130 0.55 12.62 -3.18
C LEU A 130 2.07 12.76 -3.40
N ILE A 131 2.88 12.01 -2.65
CA ILE A 131 4.34 12.02 -2.82
C ILE A 131 4.73 11.55 -4.22
N SER A 132 4.08 10.49 -4.71
CA SER A 132 4.28 9.95 -6.05
C SER A 132 3.99 10.99 -7.13
N ALA A 133 2.84 11.67 -7.06
CA ALA A 133 2.46 12.70 -8.02
C ALA A 133 3.41 13.91 -7.98
N LEU A 134 3.84 14.33 -6.79
CA LEU A 134 4.82 15.41 -6.63
C LEU A 134 6.18 15.04 -7.24
N ILE A 135 6.64 13.82 -7.03
CA ILE A 135 7.88 13.31 -7.60
C ILE A 135 7.77 13.27 -9.13
N ASN A 136 6.68 12.71 -9.67
CA ASN A 136 6.47 12.63 -11.11
C ASN A 136 6.42 14.01 -11.76
N PHE A 137 5.68 14.95 -11.17
CA PHE A 137 5.62 16.35 -11.61
C PHE A 137 7.01 17.01 -11.69
N ILE A 138 7.86 16.76 -10.69
CA ILE A 138 9.25 17.28 -10.69
C ILE A 138 10.08 16.57 -11.76
N GLN A 139 10.01 15.24 -11.87
CA GLN A 139 10.80 14.46 -12.82
C GLN A 139 10.48 14.79 -14.27
N GLU A 140 9.21 14.96 -14.60
CA GLU A 140 8.77 15.34 -15.95
C GLU A 140 9.29 16.73 -16.34
N ALA A 141 9.43 17.66 -15.39
CA ALA A 141 10.04 18.96 -15.65
C ALA A 141 11.53 18.86 -16.06
N PHE A 142 12.19 17.75 -15.75
CA PHE A 142 13.56 17.42 -16.18
C PHE A 142 13.61 16.41 -17.33
N GLY A 143 12.45 16.06 -17.93
CA GLY A 143 12.36 15.09 -19.03
C GLY A 143 12.55 13.63 -18.60
N ILE A 144 12.47 13.34 -17.30
CA ILE A 144 12.56 11.98 -16.76
C ILE A 144 11.14 11.41 -16.68
N VAL A 145 10.84 10.42 -17.52
CA VAL A 145 9.52 9.79 -17.59
C VAL A 145 9.54 8.44 -16.88
N THR A 146 8.46 8.11 -16.19
CA THR A 146 8.25 6.80 -15.58
C THR A 146 7.43 5.91 -16.51
N VAL A 147 8.08 4.92 -17.13
CA VAL A 147 7.44 3.94 -18.01
C VAL A 147 7.34 2.60 -17.28
N PRO A 148 6.13 1.99 -17.19
CA PRO A 148 5.96 0.66 -16.63
C PRO A 148 6.60 -0.41 -17.52
N PRO A 149 7.00 -1.56 -16.95
CA PRO A 149 7.28 -2.73 -17.77
C PRO A 149 6.00 -3.11 -18.52
N LEU A 150 6.13 -3.31 -19.82
CA LEU A 150 5.04 -3.82 -20.65
C LEU A 150 5.13 -5.35 -20.56
N ASP A 151 4.07 -5.95 -20.02
CA ASP A 151 3.82 -7.38 -20.21
C ASP A 151 3.07 -7.54 -21.53
N ASP A 152 3.30 -8.65 -22.22
CA ASP A 152 2.62 -8.95 -23.49
C ASP A 152 1.11 -9.20 -23.31
N ASN A 153 0.64 -9.37 -22.07
CA ASN A 153 -0.74 -9.72 -21.77
C ASN A 153 -1.25 -9.05 -20.47
N ASP A 154 -2.36 -8.31 -20.57
CA ASP A 154 -2.90 -7.54 -19.45
C ASP A 154 -3.45 -8.43 -18.32
N LEU A 155 -3.90 -9.67 -18.60
CA LEU A 155 -4.32 -10.62 -17.54
C LEU A 155 -3.12 -11.07 -16.70
N ILE A 156 -2.02 -11.43 -17.38
CA ILE A 156 -0.77 -11.82 -16.73
C ILE A 156 -0.20 -10.64 -15.93
N GLN A 157 -0.21 -9.44 -16.51
CA GLN A 157 0.19 -8.22 -15.82
C GLN A 157 -0.65 -8.00 -14.56
N PHE A 158 -1.98 -8.09 -14.68
CA PHE A 158 -2.90 -7.90 -13.57
C PHE A 158 -2.64 -8.91 -12.44
N PHE A 159 -2.36 -10.16 -12.78
CA PHE A 159 -1.97 -11.18 -11.81
C PHE A 159 -0.63 -10.84 -11.12
N TYR A 160 0.40 -10.45 -11.87
CA TYR A 160 1.70 -10.11 -11.29
C TYR A 160 1.66 -8.89 -10.38
N VAL A 161 0.99 -7.81 -10.80
CA VAL A 161 0.85 -6.62 -9.94
C VAL A 161 0.02 -6.93 -8.69
N SER A 162 -0.89 -7.91 -8.75
CA SER A 162 -1.62 -8.40 -7.58
C SER A 162 -0.72 -9.18 -6.63
N LEU A 163 0.18 -10.01 -7.16
CA LEU A 163 1.08 -10.89 -6.39
C LEU A 163 2.27 -10.13 -5.79
N ALA A 164 2.81 -9.16 -6.53
CA ALA A 164 4.03 -8.44 -6.20
C ALA A 164 4.04 -7.85 -4.77
N PRO A 165 2.97 -7.20 -4.27
CA PRO A 165 2.96 -6.66 -2.91
C PRO A 165 3.21 -7.74 -1.84
N LEU A 166 2.74 -8.96 -2.02
CA LEU A 166 2.99 -10.04 -1.06
C LEU A 166 4.48 -10.43 -1.03
N ILE A 167 5.07 -10.66 -2.21
CA ILE A 167 6.48 -11.07 -2.34
C ILE A 167 7.40 -9.96 -1.85
N GLU A 168 7.17 -8.73 -2.30
CA GLU A 168 8.01 -7.59 -1.99
C GLU A 168 7.91 -7.19 -0.52
N GLU A 169 6.71 -7.16 0.08
CA GLU A 169 6.59 -6.82 1.50
C GLU A 169 7.19 -7.93 2.38
N PHE A 170 7.10 -9.19 1.97
CA PHE A 170 7.79 -10.29 2.67
C PHE A 170 9.32 -10.06 2.68
N GLY A 171 9.92 -9.83 1.51
CA GLY A 171 11.36 -9.58 1.38
C GLY A 171 11.79 -8.29 2.08
N PHE A 172 11.21 -7.16 1.73
CA PHE A 172 11.70 -5.86 2.20
C PHE A 172 11.24 -5.51 3.61
N ARG A 173 10.04 -5.91 4.05
CA ARG A 173 9.52 -5.50 5.37
C ARG A 173 9.80 -6.57 6.40
N LEU A 174 9.51 -7.85 6.15
CA LEU A 174 9.78 -8.88 7.15
C LEU A 174 11.27 -9.21 7.23
N ILE A 175 11.92 -9.53 6.09
CA ILE A 175 13.32 -9.96 6.09
C ILE A 175 14.27 -8.76 6.29
N LEU A 176 14.19 -7.72 5.46
CA LEU A 176 15.18 -6.63 5.48
C LEU A 176 14.95 -5.56 6.55
N ILE A 177 13.74 -5.43 7.11
CA ILE A 177 13.45 -4.46 8.19
C ILE A 177 13.12 -5.18 9.50
N GLY A 178 12.13 -6.09 9.49
CA GLY A 178 11.59 -6.74 10.68
C GLY A 178 12.62 -7.55 11.45
N ILE A 179 13.37 -8.42 10.76
CA ILE A 179 14.43 -9.23 11.39
C ILE A 179 15.55 -8.35 11.96
N PRO A 180 16.14 -7.38 11.21
CA PRO A 180 17.13 -6.48 11.78
C PRO A 180 16.62 -5.62 12.93
N LEU A 181 15.38 -5.12 12.88
CA LEU A 181 14.79 -4.39 14.00
C LEU A 181 14.69 -5.28 15.24
N PHE A 182 14.25 -6.53 15.08
CA PHE A 182 14.22 -7.49 16.18
C PHE A 182 15.62 -7.75 16.73
N ALA A 183 16.61 -7.98 15.88
CA ALA A 183 18.00 -8.22 16.29
C ALA A 183 18.61 -7.02 17.04
N LEU A 184 18.25 -5.80 16.64
CA LEU A 184 18.78 -4.56 17.25
C LEU A 184 18.11 -4.19 18.58
N TYR A 185 16.82 -4.51 18.76
CA TYR A 185 16.00 -3.95 19.84
C TYR A 185 15.28 -5.01 20.71
N SER A 186 15.35 -6.29 20.38
CA SER A 186 14.71 -7.33 21.20
C SER A 186 15.51 -7.59 22.48
N HIS A 187 14.79 -7.61 23.61
CA HIS A 187 15.32 -8.05 24.90
C HIS A 187 14.92 -9.50 25.24
N LYS A 188 14.22 -10.20 24.34
CA LYS A 188 13.66 -11.54 24.58
C LYS A 188 13.85 -12.46 23.39
N SER A 189 14.44 -13.62 23.62
CA SER A 189 14.64 -14.66 22.61
C SER A 189 13.51 -15.69 22.62
N SER A 190 12.29 -15.27 22.29
CA SER A 190 11.12 -16.15 22.20
C SER A 190 10.57 -16.18 20.76
N PRO A 191 10.33 -17.36 20.15
CA PRO A 191 9.73 -17.47 18.82
C PRO A 191 8.37 -16.77 18.70
N LYS A 192 7.53 -16.87 19.74
CA LYS A 192 6.23 -16.18 19.78
C LYS A 192 6.39 -14.66 19.80
N TYR A 193 7.39 -14.15 20.54
CA TYR A 193 7.68 -12.72 20.58
C TYR A 193 8.28 -12.23 19.25
N PHE A 194 9.13 -13.04 18.63
CA PHE A 194 9.68 -12.77 17.30
C PHE A 194 8.58 -12.60 16.24
N ILE A 195 7.67 -13.56 16.11
CA ILE A 195 6.54 -13.48 15.17
C ILE A 195 5.67 -12.26 15.48
N LYS A 196 5.40 -11.98 16.76
CA LYS A 196 4.65 -10.79 17.16
C LYS A 196 5.34 -9.50 16.74
N CYS A 197 6.67 -9.40 16.85
CA CYS A 197 7.42 -8.22 16.43
C CYS A 197 7.47 -8.08 14.92
N LEU A 198 7.54 -9.19 14.17
CA LEU A 198 7.43 -9.15 12.72
C LEU A 198 6.04 -8.67 12.26
N TRP A 199 4.98 -9.11 12.93
CA TRP A 199 3.61 -8.67 12.63
C TRP A 199 3.36 -7.22 13.05
N THR A 200 3.90 -6.81 14.21
CA THR A 200 3.69 -5.51 14.82
C THR A 200 4.98 -5.02 15.47
N PRO A 201 5.86 -4.37 14.70
CA PRO A 201 7.18 -3.90 15.17
C PRO A 201 7.12 -2.91 16.32
N SER A 202 5.99 -2.20 16.50
CA SER A 202 5.77 -1.35 17.67
C SER A 202 5.73 -2.10 19.01
N SER A 203 5.73 -3.44 19.00
CA SER A 203 5.96 -4.28 20.18
C SER A 203 7.42 -4.31 20.62
N LEU A 204 8.35 -3.84 19.78
CA LEU A 204 9.72 -3.53 20.14
C LEU A 204 9.70 -2.17 20.86
N HIS A 205 10.16 -2.14 22.10
CA HIS A 205 10.26 -0.92 22.88
C HIS A 205 11.47 -0.09 22.41
N ILE A 206 11.35 0.50 21.22
CA ILE A 206 12.42 1.28 20.59
C ILE A 206 12.50 2.65 21.28
N ASP A 207 13.50 2.82 22.15
CA ASP A 207 13.76 4.10 22.81
C ASP A 207 14.41 5.12 21.87
N ASN A 208 15.32 4.65 21.01
CA ASN A 208 16.04 5.50 20.05
C ASN A 208 15.80 5.04 18.62
N TYR A 209 15.00 5.82 17.90
CA TYR A 209 14.61 5.54 16.52
C TYR A 209 15.71 5.82 15.48
N LYS A 210 16.87 6.39 15.84
CA LYS A 210 17.92 6.75 14.86
C LYS A 210 18.36 5.56 14.00
N LYS A 211 18.65 4.40 14.61
CA LYS A 211 19.07 3.21 13.85
C LYS A 211 17.92 2.65 13.01
N ALA A 212 16.70 2.63 13.55
CA ALA A 212 15.51 2.22 12.83
C ALA A 212 15.24 3.09 11.58
N PHE A 213 15.37 4.42 11.70
CA PHE A 213 15.22 5.33 10.57
C PHE A 213 16.32 5.15 9.51
N LEU A 214 17.59 4.98 9.93
CA LEU A 214 18.68 4.72 9.00
C LEU A 214 18.46 3.41 8.25
N LEU A 215 18.05 2.35 8.94
CA LEU A 215 17.70 1.07 8.33
C LEU A 215 16.56 1.23 7.31
N ILE A 216 15.46 1.88 7.69
CA ILE A 216 14.33 2.12 6.78
C ILE A 216 14.76 2.94 5.55
N ALA A 217 15.57 3.98 5.75
CA ALA A 217 16.08 4.80 4.65
C ALA A 217 16.94 3.97 3.68
N PHE A 218 17.87 3.18 4.23
CA PHE A 218 18.73 2.30 3.44
C PHE A 218 17.93 1.27 2.64
N VAL A 219 17.01 0.55 3.32
CA VAL A 219 16.17 -0.46 2.66
C VAL A 219 15.21 0.18 1.65
N GLY A 220 14.71 1.39 1.91
CA GLY A 220 13.88 2.13 0.97
C GLY A 220 14.63 2.52 -0.30
N VAL A 221 15.86 3.02 -0.19
CA VAL A 221 16.71 3.27 -1.38
C VAL A 221 17.00 1.97 -2.14
N PHE A 222 17.27 0.88 -1.43
CA PHE A 222 17.48 -0.43 -2.04
C PHE A 222 16.22 -0.94 -2.77
N PHE A 223 15.03 -0.68 -2.22
CA PHE A 223 13.76 -0.97 -2.87
C PHE A 223 13.59 -0.19 -4.19
N GLY A 224 13.94 1.10 -4.20
CA GLY A 224 13.96 1.90 -5.43
C GLY A 224 14.96 1.39 -6.46
N PHE A 225 16.15 0.98 -6.02
CA PHE A 225 17.16 0.38 -6.89
C PHE A 225 16.67 -0.93 -7.52
N ALA A 226 16.02 -1.80 -6.74
CA ALA A 226 15.47 -3.07 -7.24
C ALA A 226 14.48 -2.86 -8.40
N HIS A 227 13.71 -1.77 -8.39
CA HIS A 227 12.72 -1.46 -9.43
C HIS A 227 13.33 -1.03 -10.77
N ILE A 228 14.63 -0.75 -10.84
CA ILE A 228 15.36 -0.35 -12.05
C ILE A 228 16.50 -1.30 -12.43
N ALA A 229 16.89 -2.22 -11.55
CA ALA A 229 18.11 -3.01 -11.69
C ALA A 229 17.89 -4.48 -12.07
N PHE A 230 16.69 -5.02 -11.89
CA PHE A 230 16.36 -6.41 -12.22
C PHE A 230 15.62 -6.51 -13.56
N ALA A 231 15.59 -7.69 -14.19
CA ALA A 231 14.96 -7.89 -15.49
C ALA A 231 13.47 -7.52 -15.48
N GLU A 232 12.94 -7.01 -16.60
CA GLU A 232 11.57 -6.45 -16.71
C GLU A 232 11.30 -5.30 -15.73
N SER A 233 12.35 -4.51 -15.46
CA SER A 233 12.26 -3.33 -14.61
C SER A 233 11.54 -2.17 -15.30
N TRP A 234 11.00 -1.28 -14.47
CA TRP A 234 10.56 0.03 -14.91
C TRP A 234 11.72 0.85 -15.48
N SER A 235 11.41 1.91 -16.23
CA SER A 235 12.41 2.93 -16.60
C SER A 235 13.09 3.56 -15.38
N GLU A 236 14.26 4.18 -15.58
CA GLU A 236 15.01 4.91 -14.55
C GLU A 236 14.17 5.93 -13.76
N GLY A 237 13.15 6.51 -14.39
CA GLY A 237 12.20 7.43 -13.75
C GLY A 237 11.51 6.84 -12.53
N LYS A 238 11.37 5.52 -12.43
CA LYS A 238 10.73 4.85 -11.29
C LYS A 238 11.53 4.93 -10.00
N PHE A 239 12.85 5.10 -10.07
CA PHE A 239 13.74 5.00 -8.91
C PHE A 239 13.31 5.91 -7.76
N ALA A 240 13.05 7.20 -8.04
CA ALA A 240 12.71 8.17 -6.99
C ALA A 240 11.36 7.85 -6.34
N GLN A 241 10.35 7.51 -7.15
CA GLN A 241 9.01 7.13 -6.68
C GLN A 241 9.07 5.85 -5.83
N ALA A 242 9.77 4.82 -6.31
CA ALA A 242 9.91 3.55 -5.59
C ALA A 242 10.77 3.71 -4.34
N ALA A 243 11.86 4.47 -4.36
CA ALA A 243 12.66 4.72 -3.17
C ALA A 243 11.85 5.43 -2.08
N ALA A 244 11.09 6.48 -2.46
CA ALA A 244 10.21 7.19 -1.54
C ALA A 244 9.11 6.27 -0.99
N SER A 245 8.52 5.42 -1.83
CA SER A 245 7.50 4.45 -1.38
C SER A 245 8.08 3.42 -0.43
N GLY A 246 9.28 2.89 -0.68
CA GLY A 246 9.98 1.97 0.21
C GLY A 246 10.24 2.56 1.59
N VAL A 247 10.64 3.84 1.66
CA VAL A 247 10.82 4.55 2.94
C VAL A 247 9.49 4.74 3.67
N VAL A 248 8.45 5.19 2.97
CA VAL A 248 7.12 5.41 3.56
C VAL A 248 6.53 4.10 4.05
N LEU A 249 6.58 3.03 3.27
CA LEU A 249 6.06 1.71 3.62
C LEU A 249 6.86 1.07 4.76
N GLY A 250 8.19 1.24 4.80
CA GLY A 250 9.01 0.83 5.96
C GLY A 250 8.64 1.58 7.24
N TRP A 251 8.33 2.87 7.15
CA TRP A 251 7.82 3.65 8.28
C TRP A 251 6.42 3.20 8.71
N VAL A 252 5.53 2.93 7.76
CA VAL A 252 4.19 2.40 8.06
C VAL A 252 4.30 1.03 8.73
N TYR A 253 5.15 0.16 8.22
CA TYR A 253 5.44 -1.14 8.82
C TYR A 253 5.86 -1.00 10.29
N LEU A 254 6.82 -0.12 10.57
CA LEU A 254 7.30 0.13 11.93
C LEU A 254 6.18 0.61 12.89
N ARG A 255 5.32 1.52 12.41
CA ARG A 255 4.36 2.24 13.27
C ARG A 255 2.96 1.61 13.33
N TYR A 256 2.52 0.99 12.25
CA TYR A 256 1.16 0.47 12.06
C TYR A 256 1.16 -1.05 11.85
N GLY A 257 2.31 -1.69 11.60
CA GLY A 257 2.41 -3.14 11.45
C GLY A 257 2.32 -3.63 10.01
N PHE A 258 2.52 -4.94 9.83
CA PHE A 258 2.61 -5.59 8.52
C PHE A 258 1.33 -5.46 7.70
N VAL A 259 0.16 -5.62 8.34
CA VAL A 259 -1.14 -5.51 7.67
C VAL A 259 -1.30 -4.16 6.97
N SER A 260 -0.94 -3.07 7.64
CA SER A 260 -1.08 -1.73 7.05
C SER A 260 -0.08 -1.49 5.91
N SER A 261 1.20 -1.89 6.02
CA SER A 261 2.14 -1.69 4.92
C SER A 261 1.74 -2.52 3.69
N LEU A 262 1.37 -3.79 3.91
CA LEU A 262 0.96 -4.69 2.86
C LEU A 262 -0.31 -4.22 2.14
N LEU A 263 -1.32 -3.75 2.86
CA LEU A 263 -2.54 -3.23 2.23
C LEU A 263 -2.33 -1.91 1.49
N ILE A 264 -1.38 -1.06 1.90
CA ILE A 264 -1.05 0.14 1.12
C ILE A 264 -0.40 -0.24 -0.19
N HIS A 265 0.54 -1.19 -0.17
CA HIS A 265 1.20 -1.64 -1.38
C HIS A 265 0.22 -2.38 -2.31
N TRP A 266 -0.61 -3.25 -1.76
CA TRP A 266 -1.74 -3.83 -2.48
C TRP A 266 -2.64 -2.76 -3.11
N ALA A 267 -2.92 -1.66 -2.39
CA ALA A 267 -3.72 -0.57 -2.94
C ALA A 267 -3.00 0.20 -4.07
N MET A 268 -1.68 0.37 -4.00
CA MET A 268 -0.89 0.98 -5.09
C MET A 268 -0.92 0.15 -6.38
N ASN A 269 -1.11 -1.16 -6.26
CA ASN A 269 -1.10 -2.08 -7.38
C ASN A 269 -2.52 -2.54 -7.73
N TYR A 270 -3.03 -3.57 -7.03
CA TYR A 270 -4.31 -4.20 -7.29
C TYR A 270 -5.46 -3.20 -7.40
N PHE A 271 -5.62 -2.28 -6.44
CA PHE A 271 -6.73 -1.33 -6.47
C PHE A 271 -6.65 -0.41 -7.69
N VAL A 272 -5.49 0.19 -7.95
CA VAL A 272 -5.28 1.09 -9.10
C VAL A 272 -5.53 0.35 -10.41
N PHE A 273 -4.91 -0.82 -10.59
CA PHE A 273 -5.05 -1.62 -11.81
C PHE A 273 -6.46 -2.23 -11.97
N SER A 274 -7.18 -2.52 -10.88
CA SER A 274 -8.57 -2.97 -10.96
C SER A 274 -9.44 -1.89 -11.60
N TYR A 275 -9.34 -0.63 -11.15
CA TYR A 275 -10.13 0.45 -11.74
C TYR A 275 -9.70 0.77 -13.18
N ALA A 276 -8.39 0.78 -13.47
CA ALA A 276 -7.89 1.05 -14.82
C ALA A 276 -8.36 -0.04 -15.81
N ASN A 277 -8.20 -1.32 -15.46
CA ASN A 277 -8.66 -2.42 -16.30
C ASN A 277 -10.18 -2.44 -16.43
N PHE A 278 -10.93 -2.15 -15.37
CA PHE A 278 -12.39 -2.05 -15.46
C PHE A 278 -12.83 -0.99 -16.48
N ILE A 279 -12.19 0.17 -16.48
CA ILE A 279 -12.45 1.23 -17.46
C ILE A 279 -12.05 0.79 -18.86
N SER A 280 -10.86 0.19 -19.01
CA SER A 280 -10.38 -0.35 -20.29
C SER A 280 -11.38 -1.32 -20.90
N GLN A 281 -11.82 -2.32 -20.13
CA GLN A 281 -12.74 -3.36 -20.58
C GLN A 281 -14.13 -2.84 -20.90
N LEU A 282 -14.68 -1.92 -20.08
CA LEU A 282 -16.00 -1.34 -20.35
C LEU A 282 -16.04 -0.43 -21.59
N ASN A 283 -14.91 0.21 -21.93
CA ASN A 283 -14.84 1.18 -23.03
C ASN A 283 -14.13 0.64 -24.27
N TYR A 284 -13.62 -0.60 -24.22
CA TYR A 284 -12.83 -1.22 -25.29
C TYR A 284 -11.63 -0.36 -25.72
N ILE A 285 -10.93 0.23 -24.74
CA ILE A 285 -9.73 1.05 -24.95
C ILE A 285 -8.50 0.36 -24.35
N PRO A 286 -7.29 0.61 -24.88
CA PRO A 286 -6.05 0.11 -24.28
C PRO A 286 -5.90 0.55 -22.82
N ILE A 287 -5.26 -0.29 -21.99
CA ILE A 287 -5.05 -0.01 -20.57
C ILE A 287 -4.31 1.33 -20.33
N GLN A 288 -3.38 1.69 -21.22
CA GLN A 288 -2.64 2.95 -21.15
C GLN A 288 -3.57 4.16 -21.33
N GLU A 289 -4.57 4.07 -22.21
CA GLU A 289 -5.57 5.12 -22.39
C GLU A 289 -6.53 5.18 -21.20
N ALA A 290 -6.88 4.03 -20.60
CA ALA A 290 -7.74 3.98 -19.43
C ALA A 290 -7.14 4.70 -18.20
N PHE A 291 -5.81 4.71 -18.04
CA PHE A 291 -5.15 5.51 -17.02
C PHE A 291 -5.34 7.03 -17.19
N SER A 292 -5.55 7.49 -18.43
CA SER A 292 -5.85 8.90 -18.73
C SER A 292 -7.34 9.24 -18.69
N HIS A 293 -8.21 8.25 -18.44
CA HIS A 293 -9.65 8.43 -18.42
C HIS A 293 -10.11 9.33 -17.26
N SER A 294 -11.19 10.08 -17.48
CA SER A 294 -11.74 11.06 -16.52
C SER A 294 -12.07 10.47 -15.14
N LEU A 295 -12.52 9.20 -15.11
CA LEU A 295 -12.78 8.48 -13.86
C LEU A 295 -11.49 8.21 -13.07
N MET A 296 -10.40 7.80 -13.73
CA MET A 296 -9.09 7.62 -13.08
C MET A 296 -8.57 8.96 -12.55
N SER A 297 -8.66 10.02 -13.34
CA SER A 297 -8.29 11.38 -12.90
C SER A 297 -9.10 11.83 -11.68
N SER A 298 -10.40 11.52 -11.63
CA SER A 298 -11.25 11.84 -10.46
C SER A 298 -10.84 11.07 -9.20
N LEU A 299 -10.49 9.80 -9.34
CA LEU A 299 -9.95 8.98 -8.24
C LEU A 299 -8.62 9.53 -7.74
N GLU A 300 -7.72 9.89 -8.66
CA GLU A 300 -6.43 10.48 -8.33
C GLU A 300 -6.60 11.80 -7.57
N ILE A 301 -7.42 12.73 -8.08
CA ILE A 301 -7.71 14.02 -7.41
C ILE A 301 -8.24 13.81 -6.00
N LEU A 302 -9.16 12.85 -5.81
CA LEU A 302 -9.69 12.51 -4.48
C LEU A 302 -8.59 12.02 -3.53
N LEU A 303 -7.67 11.18 -4.02
CA LEU A 303 -6.52 10.69 -3.25
C LEU A 303 -5.50 11.81 -2.97
N LEU A 304 -5.26 12.73 -3.91
CA LEU A 304 -4.40 13.89 -3.72
C LEU A 304 -4.94 14.84 -2.65
N ILE A 305 -6.24 15.14 -2.68
CA ILE A 305 -6.92 15.96 -1.67
C ILE A 305 -6.83 15.27 -0.29
N SER A 306 -7.11 13.97 -0.23
CA SER A 306 -6.96 13.18 1.00
C SER A 306 -5.53 13.17 1.52
N GLY A 307 -4.54 13.06 0.63
CA GLY A 307 -3.12 13.13 0.95
C GLY A 307 -2.74 14.49 1.55
N ALA A 308 -3.18 15.58 0.92
CA ALA A 308 -2.89 16.94 1.37
C ALA A 308 -3.51 17.24 2.75
N ILE A 309 -4.75 16.81 2.98
CA ILE A 309 -5.40 16.92 4.30
C ILE A 309 -4.67 16.07 5.34
N SER A 310 -4.29 14.84 4.98
CA SER A 310 -3.56 13.93 5.87
C SER A 310 -2.20 14.50 6.29
N VAL A 311 -1.44 15.08 5.36
CA VAL A 311 -0.18 15.78 5.63
C VAL A 311 -0.42 17.00 6.52
N SER A 312 -1.45 17.80 6.23
CA SER A 312 -1.82 18.97 7.05
C SER A 312 -2.11 18.58 8.50
N ILE A 313 -2.88 17.50 8.71
CA ILE A 313 -3.17 16.97 10.05
C ILE A 313 -1.89 16.51 10.76
N LEU A 314 -0.95 15.86 10.06
CA LEU A 314 0.33 15.45 10.66
C LEU A 314 1.13 16.66 11.17
N PHE A 315 1.18 17.75 10.39
CA PHE A 315 1.87 18.98 10.79
C PHE A 315 1.17 19.68 11.97
N VAL A 316 -0.15 19.86 11.89
CA VAL A 316 -0.94 20.52 12.93
C VAL A 316 -0.86 19.73 14.24
N ASN A 317 -1.06 18.41 14.19
CA ASN A 317 -1.00 17.56 15.38
C ASN A 317 0.38 17.63 16.05
N ARG A 318 1.46 17.60 15.25
CA ARG A 318 2.84 17.75 15.78
C ARG A 318 3.08 19.11 16.44
N PHE A 319 2.51 20.18 15.89
CA PHE A 319 2.63 21.52 16.46
C PHE A 319 1.94 21.61 17.83
N TYR A 320 0.74 21.05 17.96
CA TYR A 320 -0.01 21.07 19.23
C TYR A 320 0.57 20.12 20.29
N SER A 321 1.06 18.93 19.93
CA SER A 321 1.71 18.04 20.90
C SER A 321 2.98 18.64 21.51
N LYS A 322 3.73 19.45 20.74
CA LYS A 322 4.89 20.19 21.29
C LYS A 322 4.49 21.25 22.30
N LYS A 323 3.32 21.86 22.13
CA LYS A 323 2.82 22.92 23.03
C LYS A 323 2.37 22.35 24.38
N GLU A 324 1.75 21.17 24.38
CA GLU A 324 1.39 20.46 25.63
C GLU A 324 2.65 20.07 26.42
N SER A 325 3.69 19.52 25.78
CA SER A 325 4.94 19.16 26.48
C SER A 325 5.69 20.36 27.07
N THR A 326 5.47 21.58 26.57
CA THR A 326 6.06 22.81 27.12
C THR A 326 5.26 23.43 28.25
N LEU A 327 4.01 23.00 28.46
CA LEU A 327 3.14 23.49 29.53
C LEU A 327 3.16 22.58 30.76
N GLU A 328 3.71 21.37 30.64
CA GLU A 328 4.07 20.49 31.75
C GLU A 328 5.48 20.85 32.26
N VAL A 329 5.60 22.00 32.95
CA VAL A 329 6.78 22.37 33.77
C VAL A 329 6.30 22.84 35.13
#